data_AF-A0A8I1XW17-F1
#
_entry.id   AF-A0A8I1XW17-F1
#
_cell.length_a   1.000
_cell.length_b   1.000
_cell.length_c   1.000
_cell.angle_alpha   90.00
_cell.angle_beta   90.00
_cell.angle_gamma   90.00
#
_symmetry.space_group_name_H-M   'P 1'
#
loop_
_entity.id
_entity.type
_entity.pdbx_description
1 polymer ?
#
loop_
_entity_poly.entity_id
_entity_poly.type
_entity_poly.pdbx_seq_one_letter_code
_entity_poly.pdbx_strand_id
1 'polypeptide(L)'
;MIVLLSPITKLYTVAFIVTLHIILMIGLAMVWVPAQTNGLNQLPSKLYPHGTAVMNTVQQVIGAVATAVSISILSSGMDHYLHTSAETSAVSNQMAELANAMTVGSEHVFWFAMIVAVIGLVISFFIRRVIVSQASAVTSPH
;
A
#
# COMPACT_ATOMS: atom_id res chain seq x y z
N MET A 1 -23.75 -33.11 -13.67
CA MET A 1 -23.48 -33.26 -12.21
C MET A 1 -22.23 -32.51 -11.72
N ILE A 2 -21.22 -32.26 -12.56
CA ILE A 2 -19.98 -31.56 -12.15
C ILE A 2 -20.14 -30.02 -12.00
N VAL A 3 -21.08 -29.41 -12.71
CA VAL A 3 -21.32 -27.95 -12.65
C VAL A 3 -21.97 -27.49 -11.33
N LEU A 4 -22.69 -28.39 -10.62
CA LEU A 4 -23.34 -28.06 -9.34
C LEU A 4 -22.36 -28.00 -8.14
N LEU A 5 -21.19 -28.66 -8.22
CA LEU A 5 -20.19 -28.66 -7.14
C LEU A 5 -19.15 -27.52 -7.26
N SER A 6 -18.99 -26.92 -8.44
CA SER A 6 -18.12 -25.76 -8.68
C SER A 6 -18.33 -24.57 -7.72
N PRO A 7 -19.57 -24.15 -7.38
CA PRO A 7 -19.78 -23.03 -6.46
C PRO A 7 -19.35 -23.35 -5.03
N ILE A 8 -19.44 -24.61 -4.60
CA ILE A 8 -19.07 -25.05 -3.25
C ILE A 8 -17.56 -24.90 -3.04
N THR A 9 -16.74 -25.35 -4.01
CA THR A 9 -15.27 -25.18 -3.96
C THR A 9 -14.86 -23.70 -3.97
N LYS A 10 -15.52 -22.87 -4.81
CA LYS A 10 -15.26 -21.42 -4.83
C LYS A 10 -15.61 -20.76 -3.50
N LEU A 11 -16.70 -21.17 -2.85
CA LEU A 11 -17.12 -20.64 -1.55
C LEU A 11 -16.08 -20.93 -0.46
N TYR A 12 -15.53 -22.14 -0.41
CA TYR A 12 -14.48 -22.49 0.56
C TYR A 12 -13.18 -21.70 0.31
N THR A 13 -12.77 -21.53 -0.95
CA THR A 13 -11.60 -20.71 -1.31
C THR A 13 -11.80 -19.24 -0.97
N VAL A 14 -12.99 -18.68 -1.25
CA VAL A 14 -13.32 -17.29 -0.91
C VAL A 14 -13.38 -17.10 0.60
N ALA A 15 -14.06 -17.98 1.34
CA ALA A 15 -14.13 -17.91 2.79
C ALA A 15 -12.74 -17.98 3.43
N PHE A 16 -11.86 -18.86 2.92
CA PHE A 16 -10.48 -18.98 3.38
C PHE A 16 -9.67 -17.70 3.14
N ILE A 17 -9.73 -17.13 1.93
CA ILE A 17 -9.04 -15.87 1.61
C ILE A 17 -9.57 -14.73 2.48
N VAL A 18 -10.90 -14.65 2.68
CA VAL A 18 -11.54 -13.64 3.53
C VAL A 18 -11.07 -13.77 4.97
N THR A 19 -11.03 -14.98 5.54
CA THR A 19 -10.53 -15.21 6.89
C THR A 19 -9.07 -14.80 7.04
N LEU A 20 -8.20 -15.19 6.10
CA LEU A 20 -6.80 -14.76 6.08
C LEU A 20 -6.67 -13.23 6.01
N HIS A 21 -7.51 -12.59 5.20
CA HIS A 21 -7.53 -11.15 5.04
C HIS A 21 -7.97 -10.44 6.33
N ILE A 22 -8.97 -10.96 7.05
CA ILE A 22 -9.39 -10.43 8.35
C ILE A 22 -8.24 -10.52 9.37
N ILE A 23 -7.58 -11.68 9.45
CA ILE A 23 -6.44 -11.89 10.35
C ILE A 23 -5.30 -10.92 10.02
N LEU A 24 -4.99 -10.74 8.73
CA LEU A 24 -4.00 -9.79 8.25
C LEU A 24 -4.34 -8.35 8.67
N MET A 25 -5.59 -7.92 8.48
CA MET A 25 -6.04 -6.57 8.84
C MET A 25 -5.97 -6.31 10.34
N ILE A 26 -6.29 -7.32 11.17
CA ILE A 26 -6.11 -7.24 12.63
C ILE A 26 -4.62 -7.03 12.98
N GLY A 27 -3.73 -7.83 12.39
CA GLY A 27 -2.29 -7.70 12.60
C GLY A 27 -1.75 -6.33 12.20
N LEU A 28 -2.19 -5.81 11.05
CA LEU A 28 -1.82 -4.47 10.59
C LEU A 28 -2.29 -3.38 11.56
N ALA A 29 -3.53 -3.45 12.04
CA ALA A 29 -4.05 -2.49 13.02
C ALA A 29 -3.25 -2.52 14.33
N MET A 30 -2.92 -3.72 14.81
CA MET A 30 -2.13 -3.91 16.03
C MET A 30 -0.71 -3.34 15.95
N VAL A 31 -0.13 -3.23 14.76
CA VAL A 31 1.21 -2.64 14.56
C VAL A 31 1.13 -1.15 14.25
N TRP A 32 0.17 -0.75 13.41
CA TRP A 32 0.06 0.62 12.90
C TRP A 32 -0.21 1.65 13.99
N VAL A 33 -1.18 1.38 14.87
CA VAL A 33 -1.57 2.30 15.95
C VAL A 33 -0.42 2.57 16.92
N PRO A 34 0.22 1.55 17.54
CA PRO A 34 1.33 1.82 18.44
C PRO A 34 2.54 2.40 17.72
N ALA A 35 2.77 2.11 16.43
CA ALA A 35 3.83 2.77 15.67
C ALA A 35 3.58 4.29 15.58
N GLN A 36 2.35 4.70 15.27
CA GLN A 36 1.97 6.12 15.23
C GLN A 36 2.08 6.78 16.61
N THR A 37 1.60 6.12 17.67
CA THR A 37 1.69 6.63 19.04
C THR A 37 3.13 6.71 19.54
N ASN A 38 3.96 5.69 19.30
CA ASN A 38 5.38 5.71 19.66
C ASN A 38 6.19 6.73 18.84
N GLY A 39 5.77 7.02 17.60
CA GLY A 39 6.34 8.10 16.81
C GLY A 39 6.10 9.47 17.45
N LEU A 40 4.91 9.71 17.98
CA LEU A 40 4.56 10.97 18.64
C LEU A 40 5.11 11.08 20.07
N ASN A 41 5.19 9.98 20.81
CA ASN A 41 5.81 9.95 22.15
C ASN A 41 7.31 10.28 22.14
N GLN A 42 7.94 10.36 20.96
CA GLN A 42 9.30 10.87 20.77
C GLN A 42 9.35 12.41 20.64
N LEU A 43 8.24 13.13 20.81
CA LEU A 43 8.23 14.58 20.84
C LEU A 43 7.96 15.10 22.28
N PRO A 44 8.40 16.31 22.63
CA PRO A 44 7.88 17.02 23.79
C PRO A 44 6.37 17.25 23.67
N SER A 45 5.63 17.14 24.77
CA SER A 45 4.15 17.23 24.80
C SER A 45 3.57 18.49 24.12
N LYS A 46 4.27 19.63 24.21
CA LYS A 46 3.91 20.90 23.55
C LYS A 46 3.90 20.82 22.02
N LEU A 47 4.56 19.82 21.42
CA LEU A 47 4.67 19.65 19.97
C LEU A 47 3.75 18.54 19.42
N TYR A 48 2.97 17.84 20.25
CA TYR A 48 2.06 16.79 19.79
C TYR A 48 1.07 17.27 18.72
N PRO A 49 0.43 18.45 18.83
CA PRO A 49 -0.47 18.95 17.80
C PRO A 49 0.23 19.15 16.45
N HIS A 50 1.47 19.67 16.47
CA HIS A 50 2.28 19.86 15.26
C HIS A 50 2.77 18.52 14.69
N GLY A 51 3.20 17.58 15.54
CA GLY A 51 3.65 16.25 15.13
C GLY A 51 2.54 15.45 14.46
N THR A 52 1.33 15.47 15.01
CA THR A 52 0.16 14.81 14.41
C THR A 52 -0.24 15.46 13.08
N ALA A 53 -0.20 16.79 12.98
CA ALA A 53 -0.47 17.50 11.74
C ALA A 53 0.52 17.09 10.63
N VAL A 54 1.83 17.08 10.93
CA VAL A 54 2.87 16.64 9.99
C VAL A 54 2.68 15.19 9.58
N MET A 55 2.41 14.29 10.53
CA MET A 55 2.16 12.87 10.25
C MET A 55 1.00 12.69 9.25
N ASN A 56 -0.11 13.40 9.47
CA ASN A 56 -1.27 13.36 8.58
C ASN A 56 -0.95 13.95 7.20
N THR A 57 -0.23 15.07 7.12
CA THR A 57 0.17 15.67 5.83
C THR A 57 1.08 14.73 5.06
N VAL A 58 2.08 14.14 5.70
CA VAL A 58 3.00 13.18 5.04
C VAL A 58 2.23 11.96 4.54
N GLN A 59 1.32 11.40 5.34
CA GLN A 59 0.48 10.28 4.91
C GLN A 59 -0.41 10.65 3.70
N GLN A 60 -1.04 11.82 3.71
CA GLN A 60 -1.88 12.29 2.61
C GLN A 60 -1.06 12.51 1.33
N VAL A 61 0.09 13.18 1.43
CA VAL A 61 0.97 13.44 0.28
C VAL A 61 1.49 12.13 -0.31
N ILE A 62 2.01 11.23 0.53
CA ILE A 62 2.50 9.92 0.07
C ILE A 62 1.37 9.11 -0.59
N GLY A 63 0.16 9.10 0.00
CA GLY A 63 -0.99 8.40 -0.57
C GLY A 63 -1.40 8.94 -1.94
N ALA A 64 -1.43 10.26 -2.10
CA ALA A 64 -1.73 10.91 -3.37
C ALA A 64 -0.66 10.61 -4.44
N VAL A 65 0.62 10.75 -4.08
CA VAL A 65 1.75 10.48 -4.98
C VAL A 65 1.78 9.01 -5.41
N ALA A 66 1.62 8.07 -4.46
CA ALA A 66 1.62 6.64 -4.75
C ALA A 66 0.49 6.27 -5.72
N THR A 67 -0.70 6.82 -5.53
CA THR A 67 -1.85 6.58 -6.41
C THR A 67 -1.60 7.17 -7.80
N ALA A 68 -1.14 8.42 -7.89
CA ALA A 68 -0.88 9.09 -9.17
C ALA A 68 0.18 8.34 -10.00
N VAL A 69 1.28 7.92 -9.37
CA VAL A 69 2.34 7.14 -10.03
C VAL A 69 1.81 5.77 -10.45
N SER A 70 1.05 5.09 -9.60
CA SER A 70 0.48 3.77 -9.93
C SER A 70 -0.45 3.83 -11.14
N ILE A 71 -1.33 4.83 -11.20
CA ILE A 71 -2.23 5.05 -12.34
C ILE A 71 -1.44 5.39 -13.61
N SER A 72 -0.39 6.22 -13.49
CA SER A 72 0.47 6.58 -14.62
C SER A 72 1.17 5.35 -15.22
N ILE A 73 1.73 4.47 -14.37
CA ILE A 73 2.38 3.22 -14.81
C ILE A 73 1.36 2.27 -15.42
N LEU A 74 0.21 2.10 -14.78
CA LEU A 74 -0.88 1.26 -15.29
C LEU A 74 -1.31 1.71 -16.70
N SER A 75 -1.57 3.00 -16.87
CA SER A 75 -1.99 3.59 -18.14
C SER A 75 -0.92 3.43 -19.20
N SER A 76 0.36 3.66 -18.86
CA SER A 76 1.47 3.50 -19.79
C SER A 76 1.64 2.04 -20.24
N GLY A 77 1.52 1.08 -19.32
CA GLY A 77 1.62 -0.35 -19.66
C GLY A 77 0.45 -0.84 -20.51
N MET A 78 -0.76 -0.35 -20.25
CA MET A 78 -1.94 -0.63 -21.08
C MET A 78 -1.77 -0.05 -22.50
N ASP A 79 -1.34 1.21 -22.61
CA ASP A 79 -1.16 1.89 -23.89
C ASP A 79 -0.12 1.20 -24.77
N HIS A 80 1.03 0.82 -24.19
CA HIS A 80 2.08 0.07 -24.89
C HIS A 80 1.58 -1.28 -25.44
N TYR A 81 0.77 -2.00 -24.66
CA TYR A 81 0.19 -3.27 -25.10
C TYR A 81 -0.79 -3.08 -26.25
N LEU A 82 -1.69 -2.09 -26.16
CA LEU A 82 -2.69 -1.81 -27.19
C LEU A 82 -2.07 -1.34 -28.50
N HIS A 83 -0.99 -0.58 -28.45
CA HIS A 83 -0.24 -0.18 -29.65
C HIS A 83 0.41 -1.37 -30.36
N THR A 84 0.93 -2.33 -29.60
CA THR A 84 1.58 -3.54 -30.15
C THR A 84 0.55 -4.56 -30.67
N SER A 85 -0.60 -4.68 -30.00
CA SER A 85 -1.65 -5.65 -30.37
C SER A 85 -2.46 -5.19 -31.60
N ALA A 86 -2.60 -3.88 -31.81
CA ALA A 86 -3.25 -3.30 -32.99
C ALA A 86 -2.53 -3.65 -34.31
N GLU A 87 -1.21 -3.85 -34.29
CA GLU A 87 -0.45 -4.30 -35.47
C GLU A 87 -0.64 -5.81 -35.76
N THR A 88 -1.09 -6.59 -34.78
CA THR A 88 -1.06 -8.06 -34.84
C THR A 88 -2.44 -8.71 -35.04
N SER A 89 -3.57 -8.03 -34.79
CA SER A 89 -4.87 -8.71 -34.66
C SER A 89 -5.97 -8.18 -35.59
N ALA A 90 -6.22 -8.91 -36.68
CA ALA A 90 -7.35 -8.70 -37.60
C ALA A 90 -8.69 -9.28 -37.10
N VAL A 91 -8.76 -10.01 -36.00
CA VAL A 91 -10.01 -10.57 -35.42
C VAL A 91 -9.81 -10.79 -33.91
N SER A 92 -10.24 -9.85 -33.07
CA SER A 92 -10.06 -9.96 -31.61
C SER A 92 -11.31 -9.45 -30.87
N ASN A 93 -11.74 -10.18 -29.85
CA ASN A 93 -12.82 -9.76 -28.95
C ASN A 93 -12.31 -8.57 -28.11
N GLN A 94 -12.81 -7.37 -28.38
CA GLN A 94 -12.37 -6.13 -27.73
C GLN A 94 -12.36 -6.20 -26.18
N MET A 95 -13.28 -6.96 -25.59
CA MET A 95 -13.31 -7.20 -24.13
C MET A 95 -12.12 -8.03 -23.63
N ALA A 96 -11.69 -9.04 -24.38
CA ALA A 96 -10.57 -9.91 -24.01
C ALA A 96 -9.23 -9.17 -24.18
N GLU A 97 -9.13 -8.31 -25.20
CA GLU A 97 -7.93 -7.51 -25.46
C GLU A 97 -7.71 -6.43 -24.39
N LEU A 98 -8.79 -5.77 -23.95
CA LEU A 98 -8.74 -4.83 -22.83
C LEU A 98 -8.34 -5.54 -21.52
N ALA A 99 -8.87 -6.74 -21.26
CA ALA A 99 -8.50 -7.53 -20.09
C ALA A 99 -7.01 -7.92 -20.10
N ASN A 100 -6.46 -8.27 -21.27
CA ASN A 100 -5.04 -8.56 -21.43
C ASN A 100 -4.17 -7.31 -21.23
N ALA A 101 -4.58 -6.15 -21.80
CA ALA A 101 -3.91 -4.88 -21.58
C ALA A 101 -3.86 -4.49 -20.10
N MET A 102 -4.98 -4.66 -19.38
CA MET A 102 -5.05 -4.43 -17.93
C MET A 102 -4.14 -5.38 -17.13
N THR A 103 -4.00 -6.63 -17.58
CA THR A 103 -3.12 -7.62 -16.95
C THR A 103 -1.66 -7.19 -17.07
N VAL A 104 -1.22 -6.83 -18.28
CA VAL A 104 0.15 -6.35 -18.54
C VAL A 104 0.41 -5.03 -17.81
N GLY A 105 -0.53 -4.09 -17.83
CA GLY A 105 -0.41 -2.84 -17.08
C GLY A 105 -0.29 -3.07 -15.57
N SER A 106 -1.06 -4.01 -15.01
CA SER A 106 -1.01 -4.35 -13.57
C SER A 106 0.32 -4.99 -13.17
N GLU A 107 0.92 -5.81 -14.04
CA GLU A 107 2.24 -6.41 -13.81
C GLU A 107 3.32 -5.34 -13.60
N HIS A 108 3.32 -4.29 -14.43
CA HIS A 108 4.26 -3.17 -14.31
C HIS A 108 4.08 -2.41 -12.99
N VAL A 109 2.83 -2.22 -12.55
CA VAL A 109 2.53 -1.60 -11.25
C VAL A 109 3.03 -2.48 -10.10
N PHE A 110 2.89 -3.80 -10.18
CA PHE A 110 3.39 -4.71 -9.15
C PHE A 110 4.92 -4.70 -9.05
N TRP A 111 5.62 -4.66 -10.19
CA TRP A 111 7.08 -4.51 -10.20
C TRP A 111 7.53 -3.20 -9.55
N PHE A 112 6.87 -2.09 -9.89
CA PHE A 112 7.14 -0.80 -9.26
C PHE A 112 6.89 -0.85 -7.74
N ALA A 113 5.75 -1.39 -7.30
CA ALA A 113 5.42 -1.54 -5.89
C ALA A 113 6.44 -2.42 -5.15
N MET A 114 6.93 -3.49 -5.80
CA MET A 114 7.97 -4.35 -5.24
C MET A 114 9.28 -3.60 -5.02
N ILE A 115 9.72 -2.78 -5.98
CA ILE A 115 10.93 -1.96 -5.85
C ILE A 115 10.77 -0.95 -4.71
N VAL A 116 9.63 -0.25 -4.64
CA VAL A 116 9.33 0.69 -3.55
C VAL A 116 9.32 0.00 -2.20
N ALA A 117 8.74 -1.21 -2.11
CA ALA A 117 8.72 -1.99 -0.88
C ALA A 117 10.13 -2.43 -0.45
N VAL A 118 10.98 -2.86 -1.38
CA VAL A 118 12.39 -3.21 -1.09
C VAL A 118 13.17 -1.98 -0.62
N ILE A 119 12.99 -0.83 -1.25
CA ILE A 119 13.62 0.43 -0.80
C ILE A 119 13.15 0.77 0.62
N GLY A 120 11.85 0.72 0.89
CA GLY A 120 11.29 0.96 2.22
C GLY A 120 11.82 0.00 3.28
N LEU A 121 11.96 -1.28 2.93
CA LEU A 121 12.54 -2.31 3.79
C LEU A 121 14.02 -2.01 4.10
N VAL A 122 14.81 -1.66 3.09
CA VAL A 122 16.22 -1.30 3.26
C VAL A 122 16.36 -0.08 4.17
N ILE A 123 15.59 0.99 3.93
CA ILE A 123 15.58 2.20 4.77
C ILE A 123 15.18 1.87 6.21
N SER A 124 14.25 0.94 6.42
CA SER A 124 13.82 0.51 7.75
C SER A 124 14.98 0.02 8.62
N PHE A 125 15.95 -0.70 8.04
CA PHE A 125 17.14 -1.15 8.77
C PHE A 125 18.06 -0.01 9.22
N PHE A 126 18.01 1.16 8.57
CA PHE A 126 18.83 2.33 8.91
C PHE A 126 18.16 3.29 9.91
N ILE A 127 16.91 3.04 10.31
CA ILE A 127 16.22 3.86 11.33
C ILE A 127 16.87 3.62 12.70
N ARG A 128 17.71 4.56 13.14
CA ARG A 128 18.21 4.65 14.53
C ARG A 128 17.11 5.21 15.44
N ARG A 129 16.94 4.61 16.63
CA ARG A 129 16.06 5.14 17.68
C ARG A 129 16.51 6.56 18.04
N VAL A 130 15.63 7.55 17.93
CA VAL A 130 15.85 8.88 18.50
C VAL A 130 15.59 8.78 20.00
N ILE A 131 16.65 8.89 20.80
CA ILE A 131 16.54 8.95 22.26
C ILE A 131 16.19 10.40 22.62
N VAL A 132 14.95 10.63 23.02
CA VAL A 132 14.53 11.93 23.55
C VAL A 132 15.02 12.05 24.97
N SER A 133 16.09 12.82 25.17
CA SER A 133 16.47 13.26 26.51
C SER A 133 15.39 14.23 26.99
N GLN A 134 14.53 13.78 27.92
CA GLN A 134 13.70 14.68 28.73
C GLN A 134 14.64 15.48 29.65
N ALA A 135 15.36 16.44 29.06
CA ALA A 135 16.13 17.41 29.81
C ALA A 135 15.14 18.39 30.46
N SER A 136 14.83 18.09 31.71
CA SER A 136 14.69 19.09 32.78
C SER A 136 13.69 20.23 32.52
N ALA A 137 12.40 19.94 32.69
CA ALA A 137 11.48 20.93 33.26
C ALA A 137 11.34 20.64 34.76
N VAL A 138 12.49 20.80 35.43
CA VAL A 138 12.63 20.94 36.87
C VAL A 138 11.86 22.20 37.30
N THR A 139 10.86 21.99 38.15
CA THR A 139 10.43 22.86 39.25
C THR A 139 10.34 24.38 39.02
N SER A 140 9.13 24.91 39.15
CA SER A 140 8.90 25.97 40.14
C SER A 140 7.44 25.92 40.62
N PRO A 141 7.19 25.79 41.94
CA PRO A 141 5.86 25.89 42.52
C PRO A 141 5.49 27.36 42.68
N HIS A 142 4.37 27.76 42.09
CA HIS A 142 3.48 28.80 42.58
C HIS A 142 2.07 28.50 42.08
#